data_AF-A0A3N5UX09-F1
#
_entry.id   AF-A0A3N5UX09-F1
#
_cell.length_a   1.000
_cell.length_b   1.000
_cell.length_c   1.000
_cell.angle_alpha   90.00
_cell.angle_beta   90.00
_cell.angle_gamma   90.00
#
_symmetry.space_group_name_H-M   'P 1'
#
loop_
_entity.id
_entity.type
_entity.pdbx_description
1 polymer ?
#
loop_
_entity_poly.entity_id
_entity_poly.type
_entity_poly.pdbx_seq_one_letter_code
_entity_poly.pdbx_strand_id
1 'polypeptide(L)'
;MQVQANWENQLLALAGSVPHPRTRPLFSYWAGDASLRKAYKQAEKITAQHSKSFYFASGLLPEEKRSAVRALYAFCRTVDDIVDEPSEVERDSQLDYWRAMAETASFADNDLVAAAWADTLTRYHIPRHYALQLIDGVARDLVQSRYQTFDELATYCYGVASTVGLMSMYIVGFHSSEAVSYAIKLGVALQMTNILRDVGEDHKNGRLYLPREELAFYGIQ
;
A
#
# COMPACT_ATOMS: atom_id res chain seq x y z
N MET A 1 -4.03 -26.16 17.93
CA MET A 1 -4.70 -25.59 16.75
C MET A 1 -5.36 -24.30 17.20
N GLN A 2 -4.71 -23.15 17.01
CA GLN A 2 -5.35 -21.86 17.25
C GLN A 2 -6.45 -21.70 16.20
N VAL A 3 -7.68 -21.44 16.63
CA VAL A 3 -8.75 -21.04 15.73
C VAL A 3 -8.31 -19.73 15.11
N GLN A 4 -7.97 -19.76 13.82
CA GLN A 4 -7.60 -18.58 13.08
C GLN A 4 -8.84 -17.68 12.96
N ALA A 5 -8.74 -16.42 13.34
CA ALA A 5 -9.88 -15.49 13.33
C ALA A 5 -10.46 -15.34 11.92
N ASN A 6 -11.78 -15.17 11.81
CA ASN A 6 -12.50 -15.15 10.52
C ASN A 6 -11.91 -14.15 9.52
N TRP A 7 -11.63 -12.92 9.98
CA TRP A 7 -10.95 -11.91 9.17
C TRP A 7 -9.62 -12.38 8.58
N GLU A 8 -8.78 -13.10 9.32
CA GLU A 8 -7.46 -13.52 8.81
C GLU A 8 -7.59 -14.43 7.59
N ASN A 9 -8.55 -15.37 7.63
CA ASN A 9 -8.80 -16.29 6.51
C ASN A 9 -9.32 -15.53 5.29
N GLN A 10 -10.22 -14.56 5.50
CA GLN A 10 -10.72 -13.69 4.44
C GLN A 10 -9.59 -12.88 3.81
N LEU A 11 -8.69 -12.29 4.60
CA LEU A 11 -7.56 -11.52 4.09
C LEU A 11 -6.54 -12.39 3.36
N LEU A 12 -6.30 -13.62 3.82
CA LEU A 12 -5.46 -14.59 3.11
C LEU A 12 -6.07 -14.97 1.76
N ALA A 13 -7.39 -15.11 1.67
CA ALA A 13 -8.08 -15.35 0.41
C ALA A 13 -7.93 -14.15 -0.56
N LEU A 14 -8.03 -12.92 -0.07
CA LEU A 14 -7.77 -11.70 -0.85
C LEU A 14 -6.32 -11.61 -1.33
N ALA A 15 -5.37 -12.03 -0.49
CA ALA A 15 -3.96 -12.03 -0.86
C ALA A 15 -3.65 -13.01 -2.00
N GLY A 16 -4.44 -14.09 -2.09
CA GLY A 16 -4.35 -15.09 -3.13
C GLY A 16 -3.05 -15.89 -3.07
N SER A 17 -2.72 -16.56 -4.19
CA SER A 17 -1.45 -17.25 -4.31
C SER A 17 -0.30 -16.25 -4.37
N VAL A 18 0.70 -16.43 -3.51
CA VAL A 18 1.90 -15.59 -3.46
C VAL A 18 3.06 -16.37 -4.06
N PRO A 19 3.27 -16.32 -5.39
CA PRO A 19 4.36 -17.05 -6.01
C PRO A 19 5.68 -16.52 -5.47
N HIS A 20 6.48 -17.42 -4.91
CA HIS A 20 7.84 -17.07 -4.50
C HIS A 20 8.69 -16.85 -5.76
N PRO A 21 9.32 -15.67 -5.95
CA PRO A 21 10.12 -15.40 -7.14
C PRO A 21 11.33 -16.34 -7.17
N ARG A 22 11.37 -17.25 -8.16
CA ARG A 22 12.38 -18.32 -8.27
C ARG A 22 13.78 -17.81 -8.59
N THR A 23 13.91 -16.57 -9.06
CA THR A 23 15.17 -15.96 -9.49
C THR A 23 15.31 -14.57 -8.88
N ARG A 24 16.45 -14.32 -8.23
CA ARG A 24 16.82 -12.93 -7.87
C ARG A 24 17.01 -12.15 -9.16
N PRO A 25 16.46 -10.92 -9.28
CA PRO A 25 16.66 -10.11 -10.47
C PRO A 25 18.15 -9.93 -10.75
N LEU A 26 18.55 -10.08 -12.01
CA LEU A 26 19.92 -9.80 -12.45
C LEU A 26 20.19 -8.30 -12.25
N PHE A 27 21.16 -8.03 -11.39
CA PHE A 27 21.49 -6.70 -10.92
C PHE A 27 22.31 -5.93 -11.96
N SER A 28 21.62 -5.33 -12.92
CA SER A 28 22.12 -4.13 -13.57
C SER A 28 21.59 -2.93 -12.79
N TYR A 29 22.46 -2.33 -11.98
CA TYR A 29 22.30 -0.96 -11.51
C TYR A 29 21.96 -0.03 -12.70
N TRP A 30 21.38 1.16 -12.48
CA TRP A 30 21.04 2.15 -13.53
C TRP A 30 22.26 2.75 -14.26
N ALA A 31 23.32 1.96 -14.44
CA ALA A 31 24.43 2.23 -15.32
C ALA A 31 23.91 2.17 -16.78
N GLY A 32 23.19 3.21 -17.19
CA GLY A 32 22.74 3.39 -18.57
C GLY A 32 21.49 4.25 -18.72
N ASP A 33 20.56 4.20 -17.76
CA ASP A 33 19.27 4.88 -17.89
C ASP A 33 19.18 6.14 -16.99
N ALA A 34 19.46 7.29 -17.59
CA ALA A 34 19.37 8.59 -16.93
C ALA A 34 17.92 8.97 -16.55
N SER A 35 16.92 8.48 -17.30
CA SER A 35 15.52 8.78 -17.07
C SER A 35 15.00 8.05 -15.82
N LEU A 36 15.32 6.76 -15.69
CA LEU A 36 14.94 5.95 -14.54
C LEU A 36 15.62 6.41 -13.25
N ARG A 37 16.88 6.85 -13.34
CA ARG A 37 17.57 7.46 -12.20
C ARG A 37 16.86 8.74 -11.72
N LYS A 38 16.33 9.55 -12.64
CA LYS A 38 15.55 10.74 -12.30
C LYS A 38 14.22 10.35 -11.62
N ALA A 39 13.58 9.29 -12.11
CA ALA A 39 12.34 8.74 -11.55
C ALA A 39 12.51 8.30 -10.08
N TYR A 40 13.51 7.47 -9.79
CA TYR A 40 13.76 7.04 -8.41
C TYR A 40 14.22 8.16 -7.47
N LYS A 41 14.95 9.16 -7.99
CA LYS A 41 15.27 10.36 -7.20
C LYS A 41 14.03 11.19 -6.87
N GLN A 42 13.03 11.22 -7.75
CA GLN A 42 11.76 11.88 -7.45
C GLN A 42 11.02 11.13 -6.32
N ALA A 43 10.93 9.81 -6.40
CA ALA A 43 10.34 9.00 -5.35
C ALA A 43 11.05 9.16 -3.99
N GLU A 44 12.38 9.25 -4.01
CA GLU A 44 13.18 9.55 -2.81
C GLU A 44 12.81 10.89 -2.18
N LYS A 45 12.66 11.95 -2.99
CA LYS A 45 12.26 13.29 -2.51
C LYS A 45 10.89 13.28 -1.86
N ILE A 46 9.90 12.67 -2.50
CA ILE A 46 8.55 12.52 -1.96
C ILE A 46 8.61 11.79 -0.61
N THR A 47 9.33 10.67 -0.55
CA THR A 47 9.49 9.91 0.70
C THR A 47 10.12 10.77 1.82
N ALA A 48 11.19 11.51 1.51
CA ALA A 48 11.88 12.37 2.48
C ALA A 48 10.99 13.51 3.02
N GLN A 49 10.08 14.02 2.18
CA GLN A 49 9.17 15.11 2.52
C GLN A 49 8.02 14.64 3.41
N HIS A 50 7.42 13.49 3.10
CA HIS A 50 6.17 13.04 3.73
C HIS A 50 6.36 12.08 4.92
N SER A 51 7.49 11.35 5.02
CA SER A 51 7.73 10.47 6.18
C SER A 51 9.20 10.39 6.58
N LYS A 52 9.58 11.20 7.58
CA LYS A 52 10.93 11.21 8.15
C LYS A 52 11.33 9.85 8.74
N SER A 53 10.42 9.20 9.45
CA SER A 53 10.66 7.90 10.09
C SER A 53 10.89 6.81 9.06
N PHE A 54 10.05 6.72 8.02
CA PHE A 54 10.21 5.73 6.95
C PHE A 54 11.44 6.03 6.08
N TYR A 55 11.71 7.30 5.78
CA TYR A 55 12.91 7.70 5.05
C TYR A 55 14.20 7.29 5.78
N PHE A 56 14.25 7.47 7.10
CA PHE A 56 15.35 7.02 7.94
C PHE A 56 15.48 5.50 7.96
N ALA A 57 14.39 4.78 8.24
CA ALA A 57 14.39 3.32 8.31
C ALA A 57 14.78 2.65 6.99
N SER A 58 14.22 3.12 5.86
CA SER A 58 14.58 2.63 4.52
C SER A 58 16.03 2.91 4.15
N GLY A 59 16.68 3.90 4.78
CA GLY A 59 18.10 4.21 4.64
C GLY A 59 19.03 3.03 4.96
N LEU A 60 18.58 2.12 5.83
CA LEU A 60 19.33 0.94 6.27
C LEU A 60 19.34 -0.20 5.24
N LEU A 61 18.51 -0.12 4.21
CA LEU A 61 18.48 -1.11 3.13
C LEU A 61 19.62 -0.89 2.13
N PRO A 62 20.10 -1.96 1.46
CA PRO A 62 20.94 -1.82 0.26
C PRO A 62 20.28 -0.88 -0.75
N GLU A 63 21.10 -0.13 -1.50
CA GLU A 63 20.64 0.97 -2.35
C GLU A 63 19.47 0.60 -3.26
N GLU A 64 19.53 -0.55 -3.92
CA GLU A 64 18.50 -1.01 -4.86
C GLU A 64 17.14 -1.25 -4.18
N LYS A 65 17.17 -1.89 -3.01
CA LYS A 65 15.96 -2.13 -2.21
C LYS A 65 15.45 -0.83 -1.62
N ARG A 66 16.34 0.03 -1.14
CA ARG A 66 16.02 1.36 -0.63
C ARG A 66 15.30 2.19 -1.69
N SER A 67 15.80 2.24 -2.92
CA SER A 67 15.16 2.96 -4.02
C SER A 67 13.80 2.39 -4.37
N ALA A 68 13.66 1.05 -4.41
CA ALA A 68 12.40 0.38 -4.67
C ALA A 68 11.34 0.60 -3.58
N VAL A 69 11.70 0.49 -2.29
CA VAL A 69 10.72 0.76 -1.21
C VAL A 69 10.32 2.24 -1.15
N ARG A 70 11.20 3.16 -1.59
CA ARG A 70 10.86 4.58 -1.72
C ARG A 70 9.96 4.84 -2.92
N ALA A 71 10.12 4.11 -4.03
CA ALA A 71 9.19 4.11 -5.15
C ALA A 71 7.80 3.59 -4.75
N LEU A 72 7.76 2.47 -4.01
CA LEU A 72 6.53 1.96 -3.41
C LEU A 72 5.87 3.02 -2.51
N TYR A 73 6.63 3.65 -1.61
CA TYR A 73 6.09 4.71 -0.75
C TYR A 73 5.54 5.90 -1.54
N ALA A 74 6.27 6.36 -2.56
CA ALA A 74 5.83 7.46 -3.41
C ALA A 74 4.53 7.12 -4.16
N PHE A 75 4.41 5.91 -4.71
CA PHE A 75 3.16 5.42 -5.29
C PHE A 75 2.01 5.43 -4.29
N CYS A 76 2.20 4.82 -3.11
CA CYS A 76 1.17 4.79 -2.07
C CYS A 76 0.74 6.20 -1.68
N ARG A 77 1.69 7.13 -1.52
CA ARG A 77 1.40 8.52 -1.18
C ARG A 77 0.63 9.23 -2.29
N THR A 78 1.00 9.03 -3.55
CA THR A 78 0.27 9.62 -4.67
C THR A 78 -1.17 9.12 -4.74
N VAL A 79 -1.41 7.83 -4.51
CA VAL A 79 -2.78 7.28 -4.49
C VAL A 79 -3.59 7.80 -3.30
N ASP A 80 -2.96 7.92 -2.14
CA ASP A 80 -3.55 8.50 -0.92
C ASP A 80 -3.92 9.98 -1.12
N ASP A 81 -3.05 10.79 -1.73
CA ASP A 81 -3.32 12.21 -2.01
C ASP A 81 -4.49 12.42 -2.99
N ILE A 82 -4.80 11.43 -3.86
CA ILE A 82 -5.91 11.54 -4.82
C ILE A 82 -7.28 11.59 -4.11
N VAL A 83 -7.46 10.90 -2.97
CA VAL A 83 -8.76 10.92 -2.29
C VAL A 83 -9.06 12.25 -1.61
N ASP A 84 -8.04 13.08 -1.40
CA ASP A 84 -8.16 14.44 -0.87
C ASP A 84 -8.44 15.49 -1.96
N GLU A 85 -8.45 15.11 -3.25
CA GLU A 85 -8.76 16.02 -4.37
C GLU A 85 -10.22 16.53 -4.27
N PRO A 86 -10.49 17.85 -4.37
CA PRO A 86 -11.83 18.40 -4.20
C PRO A 86 -12.77 18.07 -5.36
N SER A 87 -12.20 17.83 -6.55
CA SER A 87 -12.95 17.56 -7.78
C SER A 87 -13.13 16.06 -7.99
N GLU A 88 -14.37 15.58 -7.89
CA GLU A 88 -14.72 14.18 -8.09
C GLU A 88 -14.31 13.66 -9.48
N VAL A 89 -14.51 14.45 -10.53
CA VAL A 89 -14.16 14.06 -11.91
C VAL A 89 -12.65 13.91 -12.08
N GLU A 90 -11.86 14.80 -11.48
CA GLU A 90 -10.40 14.73 -11.55
C GLU A 90 -9.88 13.56 -10.72
N ARG A 91 -10.46 13.33 -9.54
CA ARG A 91 -10.14 12.19 -8.68
C ARG A 91 -10.37 10.85 -9.37
N ASP A 92 -11.56 10.64 -9.95
CA ASP A 92 -11.89 9.37 -10.61
C ASP A 92 -10.97 9.10 -11.81
N SER A 93 -10.71 10.15 -12.61
CA SER A 93 -9.78 10.07 -13.74
C SER A 93 -8.35 9.73 -13.30
N GLN A 94 -7.90 10.28 -12.16
CA GLN A 94 -6.59 9.97 -11.59
C GLN A 94 -6.52 8.54 -11.05
N LEU A 95 -7.56 8.05 -10.37
CA LEU A 95 -7.62 6.66 -9.91
C LEU A 95 -7.56 5.69 -11.09
N ASP A 96 -8.32 5.96 -12.17
CA ASP A 96 -8.32 5.13 -13.38
C ASP A 96 -6.97 5.14 -14.09
N TYR A 97 -6.29 6.29 -14.12
CA TYR A 97 -4.90 6.37 -14.59
C TYR A 97 -3.97 5.45 -13.79
N TRP A 98 -4.02 5.50 -12.45
CA TRP A 98 -3.18 4.66 -11.61
C TRP A 98 -3.56 3.17 -11.69
N ARG A 99 -4.83 2.82 -11.93
CA ARG A 99 -5.24 1.44 -12.26
C ARG A 99 -4.61 0.97 -13.57
N ALA A 100 -4.70 1.77 -14.63
CA ALA A 100 -4.11 1.44 -15.93
C ALA A 100 -2.58 1.27 -15.85
N MET A 101 -1.89 2.14 -15.10
CA MET A 101 -0.47 1.99 -14.81
C MET A 101 -0.18 0.69 -14.06
N ALA A 102 -0.96 0.36 -13.01
CA ALA A 102 -0.75 -0.83 -12.20
C ALA A 102 -1.00 -2.12 -13.00
N GLU A 103 -1.99 -2.14 -13.90
CA GLU A 103 -2.33 -3.30 -14.73
C GLU A 103 -1.36 -3.50 -15.90
N THR A 104 -1.09 -2.44 -16.66
CA THR A 104 -0.47 -2.54 -17.98
C THR A 104 0.85 -1.77 -18.10
N ALA A 105 1.30 -1.11 -17.02
CA ALA A 105 2.41 -0.16 -17.05
C ALA A 105 2.19 0.96 -18.08
N SER A 106 0.93 1.34 -18.33
CA SER A 106 0.56 2.50 -19.15
C SER A 106 0.58 3.76 -18.29
N PHE A 107 1.54 4.65 -18.52
CA PHE A 107 1.68 5.92 -17.81
C PHE A 107 2.22 7.01 -18.74
N ALA A 108 2.07 8.28 -18.36
CA ALA A 108 2.51 9.41 -19.18
C ALA A 108 4.04 9.53 -19.18
N ASP A 109 4.66 9.91 -20.31
CA ASP A 109 6.12 9.95 -20.51
C ASP A 109 6.91 10.76 -19.45
N ASN A 110 6.26 11.72 -18.79
CA ASN A 110 6.88 12.60 -17.78
C ASN A 110 6.51 12.27 -16.34
N ASP A 111 5.69 11.25 -16.11
CA ASP A 111 5.33 10.81 -14.76
C ASP A 111 6.47 9.98 -14.15
N LEU A 112 7.32 10.66 -13.40
CA LEU A 112 8.47 10.09 -12.74
C LEU A 112 8.11 9.11 -11.62
N VAL A 113 6.95 9.26 -10.97
CA VAL A 113 6.53 8.33 -9.90
C VAL A 113 6.04 7.04 -10.54
N ALA A 114 5.19 7.15 -11.57
CA ALA A 114 4.71 6.01 -12.33
C ALA A 114 5.86 5.23 -12.98
N ALA A 115 6.84 5.93 -13.58
CA ALA A 115 8.02 5.30 -14.17
C ALA A 115 8.85 4.48 -13.15
N ALA A 116 9.13 5.07 -11.97
CA ALA A 116 9.87 4.37 -10.91
C ALA A 116 9.10 3.15 -10.39
N TRP A 117 7.78 3.30 -10.24
CA TRP A 117 6.93 2.24 -9.72
C TRP A 117 6.71 1.11 -10.73
N ALA A 118 6.52 1.42 -12.02
CA ALA A 118 6.41 0.42 -13.08
C ALA A 118 7.69 -0.42 -13.23
N ASP A 119 8.88 0.20 -13.12
CA ASP A 119 10.16 -0.53 -13.05
C ASP A 119 10.21 -1.39 -11.78
N THR A 120 9.79 -0.88 -10.62
CA THR A 120 9.79 -1.63 -9.36
C THR A 120 8.89 -2.88 -9.44
N LEU A 121 7.65 -2.73 -9.91
CA LEU A 121 6.69 -3.83 -10.10
C LEU A 121 7.30 -4.95 -10.94
N THR A 122 7.89 -4.57 -12.08
CA THR A 122 8.48 -5.51 -13.03
C THR A 122 9.74 -6.17 -12.47
N ARG A 123 10.66 -5.38 -11.92
CA ARG A 123 11.97 -5.83 -11.41
C ARG A 123 11.82 -6.83 -10.26
N TYR A 124 10.91 -6.56 -9.33
CA TYR A 124 10.68 -7.39 -8.15
C TYR A 124 9.57 -8.42 -8.34
N HIS A 125 8.99 -8.52 -9.55
CA HIS A 125 7.91 -9.45 -9.87
C HIS A 125 6.74 -9.34 -8.88
N ILE A 126 6.41 -8.11 -8.49
CA ILE A 126 5.35 -7.80 -7.54
C ILE A 126 4.02 -8.12 -8.23
N PRO A 127 3.14 -8.96 -7.64
CA PRO A 127 1.83 -9.21 -8.21
C PRO A 127 1.01 -7.92 -8.31
N ARG A 128 0.58 -7.59 -9.53
CA ARG A 128 -0.12 -6.32 -9.84
C ARG A 128 -1.41 -6.15 -9.06
N HIS A 129 -2.09 -7.25 -8.71
CA HIS A 129 -3.34 -7.20 -7.96
C HIS A 129 -3.18 -6.56 -6.58
N TYR A 130 -2.00 -6.57 -5.96
CA TYR A 130 -1.79 -5.86 -4.70
C TYR A 130 -1.84 -4.34 -4.86
N ALA A 131 -1.31 -3.80 -5.97
CA ALA A 131 -1.41 -2.39 -6.28
C ALA A 131 -2.86 -1.99 -6.57
N LEU A 132 -3.61 -2.83 -7.29
CA LEU A 132 -5.03 -2.60 -7.57
C LEU A 132 -5.88 -2.65 -6.29
N GLN A 133 -5.66 -3.64 -5.44
CA GLN A 133 -6.32 -3.74 -4.14
C GLN A 133 -6.01 -2.56 -3.23
N LEU A 134 -4.81 -1.97 -3.33
CA LEU A 134 -4.48 -0.73 -2.64
C LEU A 134 -5.30 0.44 -3.18
N ILE A 135 -5.34 0.62 -4.50
CA ILE A 135 -6.12 1.68 -5.15
C ILE A 135 -7.60 1.58 -4.77
N ASP A 136 -8.18 0.37 -4.80
CA ASP A 136 -9.57 0.14 -4.40
C ASP A 136 -9.80 0.32 -2.90
N GLY A 137 -8.80 -0.04 -2.08
CA GLY A 137 -8.82 0.19 -0.63
C GLY A 137 -8.86 1.67 -0.28
N VAL A 138 -8.03 2.48 -0.94
CA VAL A 138 -8.01 3.93 -0.79
C VAL A 138 -9.28 4.56 -1.35
N ALA A 139 -9.74 4.15 -2.53
CA ALA A 139 -10.98 4.67 -3.14
C ALA A 139 -12.23 4.40 -2.29
N ARG A 140 -12.23 3.36 -1.44
CA ARG A 140 -13.35 3.05 -0.53
C ARG A 140 -13.66 4.17 0.45
N ASP A 141 -12.66 4.96 0.84
CA ASP A 141 -12.80 6.08 1.75
C ASP A 141 -13.70 7.21 1.21
N LEU A 142 -13.98 7.20 -0.09
CA LEU A 142 -14.88 8.14 -0.76
C LEU A 142 -16.36 7.84 -0.48
N VAL A 143 -16.69 6.60 -0.16
CA VAL A 143 -18.09 6.12 -0.05
C VAL A 143 -18.42 5.49 1.30
N GLN A 144 -17.41 5.03 2.04
CA GLN A 144 -17.61 4.33 3.32
C GLN A 144 -16.96 5.08 4.48
N SER A 145 -17.79 5.62 5.37
CA SER A 145 -17.35 6.34 6.57
C SER A 145 -17.54 5.55 7.88
N ARG A 146 -18.15 4.37 7.82
CA ARG A 146 -18.49 3.50 8.96
C ARG A 146 -18.30 2.03 8.64
N TYR A 147 -17.98 1.27 9.68
CA TYR A 147 -17.81 -0.18 9.65
C TYR A 147 -18.73 -0.82 10.69
N GLN A 148 -19.39 -1.92 10.33
CA GLN A 148 -20.29 -2.64 11.22
C GLN A 148 -19.53 -3.59 12.13
N THR A 149 -18.58 -4.35 11.56
CA THR A 149 -17.82 -5.41 12.23
C THR A 149 -16.31 -5.19 12.11
N PHE A 150 -15.53 -5.83 12.98
CA PHE A 150 -14.07 -5.87 12.82
C PHE A 150 -13.62 -6.52 11.51
N ASP A 151 -14.37 -7.50 10.97
CA ASP A 151 -14.02 -8.16 9.71
C ASP A 151 -14.07 -7.17 8.53
N GLU A 152 -15.06 -6.27 8.51
CA GLU A 152 -15.14 -5.19 7.52
C GLU A 152 -13.98 -4.20 7.67
N LEU A 153 -13.68 -3.80 8.92
CA LEU A 153 -12.56 -2.90 9.20
C LEU A 153 -11.22 -3.53 8.84
N ALA A 154 -11.01 -4.81 9.14
CA ALA A 154 -9.82 -5.56 8.78
C ALA A 154 -9.66 -5.65 7.26
N THR A 155 -10.77 -5.75 6.51
CA THR A 155 -10.75 -5.68 5.03
C THR A 155 -10.36 -4.31 4.51
N TYR A 156 -10.78 -3.24 5.17
CA TYR A 156 -10.28 -1.89 4.86
C TYR A 156 -8.78 -1.78 5.15
N CYS A 157 -8.34 -2.15 6.36
CA CYS A 157 -6.93 -2.16 6.75
C CYS A 157 -6.07 -3.05 5.83
N TYR A 158 -6.65 -4.11 5.28
CA TYR A 158 -5.99 -4.92 4.26
C TYR A 158 -5.66 -4.09 3.02
N GLY A 159 -6.66 -3.43 2.45
CA GLY A 159 -6.53 -2.63 1.24
C GLY A 159 -5.49 -1.51 1.41
N VAL A 160 -5.59 -0.72 2.47
CA VAL A 160 -4.75 0.49 2.62
C VAL A 160 -3.37 0.23 3.25
N ALA A 161 -3.14 -0.91 3.92
CA ALA A 161 -1.88 -1.16 4.62
C ALA A 161 -1.29 -2.56 4.43
N SER A 162 -2.10 -3.62 4.41
CA SER A 162 -1.54 -4.98 4.22
C SER A 162 -1.00 -5.19 2.81
N THR A 163 -1.65 -4.63 1.79
CA THR A 163 -1.16 -4.61 0.41
C THR A 163 0.24 -3.97 0.32
N VAL A 164 0.52 -2.91 1.07
CA VAL A 164 1.85 -2.28 1.16
C VAL A 164 2.88 -3.26 1.72
N GLY A 165 2.52 -3.98 2.79
CA GLY A 165 3.36 -5.03 3.37
C GLY A 165 3.62 -6.17 2.38
N LEU A 166 2.58 -6.61 1.67
CA LEU A 166 2.64 -7.65 0.64
C LEU A 166 3.48 -7.23 -0.57
N MET A 167 3.47 -5.97 -0.98
CA MET A 167 4.37 -5.49 -2.03
C MET A 167 5.81 -5.33 -1.52
N SER A 168 5.98 -4.81 -0.31
CA SER A 168 7.29 -4.60 0.32
C SER A 168 8.07 -5.90 0.52
N MET A 169 7.38 -7.01 0.84
CA MET A 169 8.06 -8.30 1.03
C MET A 169 8.76 -8.78 -0.26
N TYR A 170 8.22 -8.51 -1.45
CA TYR A 170 8.88 -8.84 -2.72
C TYR A 170 10.17 -8.02 -2.92
N ILE A 171 10.19 -6.78 -2.43
CA ILE A 171 11.36 -5.90 -2.49
C ILE A 171 12.43 -6.34 -1.49
N VAL A 172 12.04 -6.57 -0.24
CA VAL A 172 12.96 -6.95 0.84
C VAL A 172 13.41 -8.42 0.70
N GLY A 173 12.56 -9.28 0.17
CA GLY A 173 12.75 -10.73 0.07
C GLY A 173 12.12 -11.48 1.25
N PHE A 174 11.54 -12.64 0.95
CA PHE A 174 10.92 -13.57 1.90
C PHE A 174 11.27 -15.01 1.52
N HIS A 175 11.20 -15.97 2.45
CA HIS A 175 11.61 -17.37 2.18
C HIS A 175 10.45 -18.37 2.15
N SER A 176 9.28 -18.00 2.66
CA SER A 176 8.21 -18.95 2.89
C SER A 176 6.84 -18.29 2.83
N SER A 177 5.80 -19.09 2.60
CA SER A 177 4.41 -18.62 2.51
C SER A 177 3.89 -18.06 3.83
N GLU A 178 4.48 -18.44 4.96
CA GLU A 178 4.13 -17.91 6.29
C GLU A 178 4.39 -16.39 6.35
N ALA A 179 5.35 -15.87 5.59
CA ALA A 179 5.62 -14.44 5.51
C ALA A 179 4.41 -13.61 5.05
N VAL A 180 3.50 -14.21 4.26
CA VAL A 180 2.27 -13.58 3.78
C VAL A 180 1.34 -13.26 4.95
N SER A 181 1.12 -14.24 5.84
CA SER A 181 0.28 -14.06 7.02
C SER A 181 0.85 -12.98 7.94
N TYR A 182 2.17 -12.95 8.13
CA TYR A 182 2.83 -11.90 8.92
C TYR A 182 2.73 -10.52 8.27
N ALA A 183 2.89 -10.40 6.95
CA ALA A 183 2.74 -9.14 6.23
C ALA A 183 1.32 -8.57 6.39
N ILE A 184 0.30 -9.43 6.27
CA ILE A 184 -1.11 -9.04 6.49
C ILE A 184 -1.34 -8.58 7.93
N LYS A 185 -0.94 -9.38 8.92
CA LYS A 185 -1.14 -9.03 10.34
C LYS A 185 -0.44 -7.73 10.71
N LEU A 186 0.79 -7.53 10.22
CA LEU A 186 1.54 -6.30 10.45
C LEU A 186 0.84 -5.10 9.81
N GLY A 187 0.36 -5.24 8.57
CA GLY A 187 -0.41 -4.17 7.89
C GLY A 187 -1.66 -3.78 8.66
N VAL A 188 -2.47 -4.78 9.07
CA VAL A 188 -3.65 -4.54 9.92
C VAL A 188 -3.25 -3.85 11.23
N ALA A 189 -2.22 -4.34 11.93
CA ALA A 189 -1.79 -3.75 13.20
C ALA A 189 -1.31 -2.29 13.06
N LEU A 190 -0.55 -1.98 12.00
CA LEU A 190 -0.09 -0.61 11.74
C LEU A 190 -1.26 0.32 11.40
N GLN A 191 -2.22 -0.14 10.60
CA GLN A 191 -3.39 0.69 10.28
C GLN A 191 -4.32 0.88 11.49
N MET A 192 -4.52 -0.17 12.29
CA MET A 192 -5.22 -0.04 13.56
C MET A 192 -4.53 0.94 14.51
N THR A 193 -3.19 0.99 14.49
CA THR A 193 -2.42 1.97 15.28
C THR A 193 -2.70 3.40 14.81
N ASN A 194 -2.79 3.64 13.49
CA ASN A 194 -3.16 4.95 12.95
C ASN A 194 -4.59 5.33 13.36
N ILE A 195 -5.56 4.43 13.15
CA ILE A 195 -6.97 4.64 13.52
C ILE A 195 -7.12 4.98 15.01
N LEU A 196 -6.45 4.23 15.89
CA LEU A 196 -6.54 4.44 17.34
C LEU A 196 -5.84 5.73 17.79
N ARG A 197 -4.79 6.16 17.08
CA ARG A 197 -4.10 7.43 17.34
C ARG A 197 -4.96 8.63 16.93
N ASP A 198 -5.69 8.50 15.83
CA ASP A 198 -6.28 9.64 15.11
C ASP A 198 -7.83 9.71 15.22
N VAL A 199 -8.46 8.89 16.09
CA VAL A 199 -9.93 8.80 16.31
C VAL A 199 -10.63 10.16 16.34
N GLY A 200 -10.09 11.11 17.10
CA GLY A 200 -10.71 12.43 17.28
C GLY A 200 -10.59 13.34 16.06
N GLU A 201 -9.55 13.18 15.25
CA GLU A 201 -9.35 13.90 13.99
C GLU A 201 -10.24 13.30 12.90
N ASP A 202 -10.22 11.98 12.75
CA ASP A 202 -11.08 11.24 11.82
C ASP A 202 -12.56 11.57 12.04
N HIS A 203 -13.00 11.62 13.30
CA HIS A 203 -14.39 11.95 13.63
C HIS A 203 -14.78 13.37 13.18
N LYS A 204 -13.88 14.35 13.33
CA LYS A 204 -14.12 15.73 12.85
C LYS A 204 -14.20 15.80 11.32
N ASN A 205 -13.50 14.90 10.64
CA ASN A 205 -13.52 14.75 9.19
C ASN A 205 -14.68 13.84 8.70
N GLY A 206 -15.63 13.50 9.59
CA GLY A 206 -16.83 12.74 9.24
C GLY A 206 -16.62 11.23 9.11
N ARG A 207 -15.51 10.69 9.63
CA ARG A 207 -15.17 9.27 9.57
C ARG A 207 -15.15 8.64 10.97
N LEU A 208 -15.65 7.41 11.09
CA LEU A 208 -15.45 6.61 12.30
C LEU A 208 -15.19 5.16 11.94
N TYR A 209 -13.91 4.81 11.99
CA TYR A 209 -13.41 3.48 11.64
C TYR A 209 -13.72 2.42 12.69
N LEU A 210 -13.79 2.79 13.98
CA LEU A 210 -14.11 1.86 15.06
C LEU A 210 -15.46 1.18 14.77
N PRO A 211 -15.53 -0.16 14.73
CA PRO A 211 -16.73 -0.80 14.25
C PRO A 211 -17.87 -0.72 15.26
N ARG A 212 -19.09 -0.73 14.74
CA ARG A 212 -20.30 -0.44 15.52
C ARG A 212 -20.55 -1.50 16.59
N GLU A 213 -20.25 -2.76 16.31
CA GLU A 213 -20.43 -3.86 17.26
C GLU A 213 -19.53 -3.72 18.49
N GLU A 214 -18.26 -3.36 18.29
CA GLU A 214 -17.32 -3.10 19.38
C GLU A 214 -17.74 -1.88 20.19
N LEU A 215 -18.14 -0.78 19.54
CA LEU A 215 -18.65 0.40 20.25
C LEU A 215 -19.88 0.05 21.08
N ALA A 216 -20.84 -0.68 20.51
CA ALA A 216 -22.05 -1.12 21.21
C ALA A 216 -21.74 -2.06 22.37
N PHE A 217 -20.78 -2.98 22.20
CA PHE A 217 -20.32 -3.88 23.26
C PHE A 217 -19.78 -3.11 24.48
N TYR A 218 -19.09 -1.98 24.25
CA TYR A 218 -18.61 -1.08 25.31
C TYR A 218 -19.62 -0.01 25.73
N GLY A 219 -20.85 -0.01 25.20
CA GLY A 219 -21.89 0.96 25.54
C GLY A 219 -21.64 2.38 25.00
N ILE A 220 -20.82 2.51 23.96
CA ILE A 220 -20.52 3.78 23.28
C ILE A 220 -21.47 3.93 22.09
N GLN A 221 -22.13 5.09 21.98
CA GLN A 221 -23.10 5.43 20.92
C GLN A 221 -22.50 6.39 19.89
#